data_AF-A0AAD9CN41-F1
#
_entry.id   AF-A0AAD9CN41-F1
#
_cell.length_a   1.000
_cell.length_b   1.000
_cell.length_c   1.000
_cell.angle_alpha   90.00
_cell.angle_beta   90.00
_cell.angle_gamma   90.00
#
_symmetry.space_group_name_H-M   'P 1'
#
loop_
_entity.id
_entity.type
_entity.pdbx_description
1 polymer ?
#
loop_
_entity_poly.entity_id
_entity_poly.type
_entity_poly.pdbx_seq_one_letter_code
_entity_poly.pdbx_strand_id
1 'polypeptide(L)'
;MTNNVTYNVTYNVTYNVTYNVTYNATYNATYDATYNVMYNVTYNVTYNVTYNVTYNVTYNATYNATYDATNNVTYNVMYNAMYNATYNATYNATYNVTYNMTYNVTYNATYNATYNATYNANYNVTYNMTYNVTYNVTYNVTYNVMYNVTNNVTYNVMYNVTNNVTYNMAYRDVQRDFQHDLHMTYNVTNNVTTM
;
A
#
# COMPACT_ATOMS: atom_id res chain seq x y z
N MET A 1 119.63 68.38 12.06
CA MET A 1 118.71 67.76 13.06
C MET A 1 117.24 67.94 12.69
N THR A 2 116.81 69.12 12.25
CA THR A 2 115.43 69.44 11.86
C THR A 2 114.86 68.53 10.76
N ASN A 3 115.53 68.37 9.61
CA ASN A 3 115.02 67.54 8.49
C ASN A 3 114.73 66.08 8.87
N ASN A 4 115.51 65.49 9.78
CA ASN A 4 115.32 64.10 10.18
C ASN A 4 114.11 63.93 11.13
N VAL A 5 113.87 64.93 11.99
CA VAL A 5 112.69 64.94 12.86
C VAL A 5 111.42 65.17 12.04
N THR A 6 111.44 66.11 11.07
CA THR A 6 110.27 66.36 10.22
C THR A 6 109.93 65.14 9.38
N TYR A 7 110.92 64.52 8.72
CA TYR A 7 110.69 63.31 7.93
C TYR A 7 110.13 62.16 8.78
N ASN A 8 110.70 61.92 9.95
CA ASN A 8 110.29 60.81 10.81
C ASN A 8 108.89 61.03 11.42
N VAL A 9 108.56 62.27 11.78
CA VAL A 9 107.20 62.62 12.27
C VAL A 9 106.20 62.53 11.13
N THR A 10 106.47 63.08 9.95
CA THR A 10 105.54 63.00 8.82
C THR A 10 105.34 61.54 8.38
N TYR A 11 106.42 60.77 8.24
CA TYR A 11 106.31 59.37 7.86
C TYR A 11 105.55 58.54 8.90
N ASN A 12 105.89 58.64 10.20
CA ASN A 12 105.19 57.86 11.23
C ASN A 12 103.73 58.30 11.39
N VAL A 13 103.44 59.60 11.37
CA VAL A 13 102.07 60.09 11.51
C VAL A 13 101.25 59.69 10.29
N THR A 14 101.73 59.92 9.07
CA THR A 14 100.99 59.54 7.87
C THR A 14 100.84 58.03 7.78
N TYR A 15 101.90 57.25 8.00
CA TYR A 15 101.81 55.80 7.93
C TYR A 15 100.91 55.22 9.03
N ASN A 16 101.12 55.57 10.31
CA ASN A 16 100.30 55.01 11.37
C ASN A 16 98.85 55.50 11.32
N VAL A 17 98.61 56.77 11.03
CA VAL A 17 97.24 57.29 10.98
C VAL A 17 96.53 56.71 9.77
N THR A 18 97.13 56.76 8.57
CA THR A 18 96.47 56.21 7.38
C THR A 18 96.31 54.70 7.49
N TYR A 19 97.31 53.96 7.94
CA TYR A 19 97.20 52.52 8.09
C TYR A 19 96.19 52.13 9.17
N ASN A 20 96.29 52.66 10.40
CA ASN A 20 95.35 52.28 11.46
C ASN A 20 93.94 52.74 11.18
N VAL A 21 93.75 53.98 10.70
CA VAL A 21 92.39 54.49 10.45
C VAL A 21 91.76 53.72 9.29
N THR A 22 92.49 53.53 8.18
CA THR A 22 91.93 52.83 7.02
C THR A 22 91.72 51.35 7.34
N TYR A 23 92.69 50.69 7.98
CA TYR A 23 92.57 49.28 8.33
C TYR A 23 91.46 49.05 9.36
N ASN A 24 91.42 49.77 10.48
CA ASN A 24 90.36 49.57 11.48
C ASN A 24 88.99 49.98 10.94
N ALA A 25 88.88 51.10 10.22
CA ALA A 25 87.57 51.52 9.70
C ALA A 25 87.05 50.52 8.68
N THR A 26 87.90 50.06 7.76
CA THR A 26 87.49 49.09 6.73
C THR A 26 87.23 47.74 7.36
N TYR A 27 88.10 47.25 8.23
CA TYR A 27 87.94 45.96 8.89
C TYR A 27 86.70 45.93 9.78
N ASN A 28 86.50 46.92 10.67
CA ASN A 28 85.32 46.95 11.53
C ASN A 28 84.04 47.17 10.72
N ALA A 29 84.02 48.08 9.75
CA ALA A 29 82.83 48.28 8.93
C ALA A 29 82.47 47.01 8.14
N THR A 30 83.46 46.34 7.56
CA THR A 30 83.21 45.11 6.79
C THR A 30 82.81 43.97 7.73
N TYR A 31 83.51 43.79 8.85
CA TYR A 31 83.22 42.73 9.81
C TYR A 31 81.85 42.92 10.46
N ASP A 32 81.55 44.10 11.00
CA ASP A 32 80.26 44.38 11.62
C ASP A 32 79.12 44.33 10.61
N ALA A 33 79.28 44.89 9.41
CA ALA A 33 78.23 44.82 8.40
C ALA A 33 78.00 43.37 7.96
N THR A 34 79.06 42.62 7.65
CA THR A 34 78.91 41.26 7.14
C THR A 34 78.40 40.32 8.23
N TYR A 35 78.96 40.41 9.44
CA TYR A 35 78.59 39.52 10.53
C TYR A 35 77.21 39.84 11.09
N ASN A 36 76.89 41.11 11.37
CA ASN A 36 75.57 41.44 11.91
C ASN A 36 74.47 41.23 10.87
N VAL A 37 74.69 41.59 9.60
CA VAL A 37 73.67 41.38 8.56
C VAL A 37 73.50 39.88 8.32
N MET A 38 74.58 39.12 8.15
CA MET A 38 74.46 37.69 7.90
C MET A 38 73.85 36.96 9.08
N TYR A 39 74.28 37.27 10.31
CA TYR A 39 73.76 36.59 11.50
C TYR A 39 72.31 36.98 11.78
N ASN A 40 71.97 38.27 11.82
CA ASN A 40 70.60 38.69 12.11
C ASN A 40 69.64 38.31 10.99
N VAL A 41 70.01 38.48 9.71
CA VAL A 41 69.13 38.11 8.60
C VAL A 41 68.96 36.61 8.56
N THR A 42 70.04 35.82 8.62
CA THR A 42 69.92 34.36 8.56
C THR A 42 69.17 33.82 9.77
N TYR A 43 69.48 34.29 10.97
CA TYR A 43 68.82 33.78 12.18
C TYR A 43 67.36 34.22 12.25
N ASN A 44 67.05 35.51 12.09
CA ASN A 44 65.65 35.96 12.17
C ASN A 44 64.82 35.43 11.02
N VAL A 45 65.32 35.43 9.78
CA VAL A 45 64.54 34.93 8.64
C VAL A 45 64.36 33.43 8.78
N THR A 46 65.41 32.66 9.05
CA THR A 46 65.27 31.20 9.16
C THR A 46 64.38 30.83 10.34
N TYR A 47 64.59 31.43 11.51
CA TYR A 47 63.81 31.09 12.70
C TYR A 47 62.37 31.57 12.59
N ASN A 48 62.11 32.85 12.27
CA ASN A 48 60.73 33.34 12.17
C ASN A 48 59.98 32.72 11.00
N VAL A 49 60.60 32.56 9.82
CA VAL A 49 59.89 31.97 8.68
C VAL A 49 59.66 30.50 8.93
N THR A 50 60.67 29.73 9.34
CA THR A 50 60.47 28.29 9.58
C THR A 50 59.49 28.06 10.71
N TYR A 51 59.62 28.76 11.83
CA TYR A 51 58.75 28.56 12.98
C TYR A 51 57.34 29.06 12.71
N ASN A 52 57.15 30.31 12.26
CA ASN A 52 55.79 30.81 12.02
C ASN A 52 55.11 30.12 10.85
N VAL A 53 55.80 29.89 9.73
CA VAL A 53 55.16 29.25 8.58
C VAL A 53 54.87 27.80 8.90
N THR A 54 55.84 27.03 9.40
CA THR A 54 55.61 25.60 9.68
C THR A 54 54.58 25.45 10.79
N TYR A 55 54.70 26.18 11.89
CA TYR A 55 53.78 26.02 13.01
C TYR A 55 52.39 26.54 12.67
N ASN A 56 52.23 27.79 12.21
CA ASN A 56 50.89 28.32 11.93
C ASN A 56 50.23 27.62 10.76
N VAL A 57 50.94 27.36 9.66
CA VAL A 57 50.31 26.72 8.50
C VAL A 57 49.96 25.27 8.82
N THR A 58 50.88 24.50 9.41
CA THR A 58 50.59 23.10 9.72
C THR A 58 49.53 22.98 10.81
N TYR A 59 49.63 23.78 11.87
CA TYR A 59 48.66 23.73 12.96
C TYR A 59 47.28 24.20 12.51
N ASN A 60 47.15 25.38 11.87
CA ASN A 60 45.83 25.84 11.42
C ASN A 60 45.26 24.95 10.33
N ALA A 61 46.06 24.50 9.35
CA ALA A 61 45.54 23.63 8.30
C ALA A 61 45.07 22.30 8.88
N THR A 62 45.86 21.67 9.76
CA THR A 62 45.49 20.39 10.36
C THR A 62 44.30 20.56 11.30
N TYR A 63 44.31 21.57 12.16
CA TYR A 63 43.23 21.82 13.11
C TYR A 63 41.93 22.15 12.39
N ASN A 64 41.93 23.10 11.45
CA ASN A 64 40.73 23.47 10.72
C ASN A 64 40.23 22.31 9.85
N ALA A 65 41.11 21.62 9.12
CA ALA A 65 40.68 20.49 8.31
C ALA A 65 40.08 19.37 9.17
N THR A 66 40.69 19.05 10.32
CA THR A 66 40.18 18.00 11.21
C THR A 66 38.88 18.44 11.88
N TYR A 67 38.80 19.68 12.34
CA TYR A 67 37.61 20.22 12.99
C TYR A 67 36.44 20.33 12.01
N ASP A 68 36.65 20.90 10.83
CA ASP A 68 35.62 21.03 9.81
C ASP A 68 35.17 19.68 9.28
N ALA A 69 36.10 18.75 9.00
CA ALA A 69 35.73 17.42 8.55
C ALA A 69 34.94 16.67 9.64
N THR A 70 35.41 16.69 10.89
CA THR A 70 34.76 15.96 11.97
C THR A 70 33.39 16.54 12.29
N ASN A 71 33.27 17.87 12.44
CA ASN A 71 32.00 18.50 12.76
C ASN A 71 31.02 18.45 11.60
N ASN A 72 31.43 18.77 10.36
CA ASN A 72 30.50 18.72 9.24
C ASN A 72 30.03 17.29 8.95
N VAL A 73 30.93 16.30 8.97
CA VAL A 73 30.54 14.91 8.73
C VAL A 73 29.64 14.42 9.86
N THR A 74 30.04 14.62 11.12
CA THR A 74 29.25 14.13 12.26
C THR A 74 27.89 14.80 12.32
N TYR A 75 27.83 16.12 12.16
CA TYR A 75 26.58 16.86 12.22
C TYR A 75 25.68 16.55 11.03
N ASN A 76 26.17 16.59 9.79
CA ASN A 76 25.34 16.30 8.62
C ASN A 76 24.89 14.84 8.57
N VAL A 77 25.78 13.89 8.87
CA VAL A 77 25.41 12.47 8.84
C VAL A 77 24.40 12.17 9.94
N MET A 78 24.64 12.63 11.17
CA MET A 78 23.74 12.34 12.28
C MET A 78 22.40 13.05 12.12
N TYR A 79 22.40 14.32 11.72
CA TYR A 79 21.19 15.09 11.49
C TYR A 79 20.38 14.52 10.32
N ASN A 80 20.99 14.29 9.15
CA ASN A 80 20.26 13.75 8.01
C ASN A 80 19.80 12.31 8.25
N ALA A 81 20.61 11.46 8.87
CA ALA A 81 20.20 10.08 9.16
C ALA A 81 19.05 10.05 10.16
N MET A 82 19.13 10.82 11.25
CA MET A 82 18.08 10.87 12.26
C MET A 82 16.81 11.49 11.68
N TYR A 83 16.91 12.64 11.01
CA TYR A 83 15.77 13.32 10.43
C TYR A 83 15.09 12.47 9.35
N ASN A 84 15.84 11.89 8.40
CA ASN A 84 15.25 11.02 7.37
C ASN A 84 14.67 9.74 7.96
N ALA A 85 15.35 9.10 8.90
CA ALA A 85 14.84 7.88 9.52
C ALA A 85 13.54 8.15 10.28
N THR A 86 13.50 9.19 11.12
CA THR A 86 12.29 9.54 11.88
C THR A 86 11.19 9.99 10.94
N TYR A 87 11.46 10.92 10.02
CA TYR A 87 10.44 11.42 9.10
C TYR A 87 9.87 10.32 8.21
N ASN A 88 10.72 9.50 7.57
CA ASN A 88 10.22 8.41 6.73
C ASN A 88 9.51 7.34 7.55
N ALA A 89 10.01 6.97 8.72
CA ALA A 89 9.36 5.96 9.56
C ALA A 89 7.99 6.44 10.01
N THR A 90 7.88 7.66 10.55
CA THR A 90 6.61 8.22 11.00
C THR A 90 5.65 8.43 9.83
N TYR A 91 6.10 9.07 8.75
CA TYR A 91 5.25 9.34 7.60
C TYR A 91 4.76 8.06 6.93
N ASN A 92 5.65 7.10 6.63
CA ASN A 92 5.23 5.84 6.04
C ASN A 92 4.36 5.00 6.97
N ALA A 93 4.69 4.93 8.27
CA ALA A 93 3.87 4.18 9.21
C ALA A 93 2.48 4.79 9.32
N THR A 94 2.36 6.09 9.57
CA THR A 94 1.07 6.76 9.70
C THR A 94 0.29 6.69 8.39
N TYR A 95 0.89 7.07 7.27
CA TYR A 95 0.20 7.11 5.99
C TYR A 95 -0.22 5.72 5.52
N ASN A 96 0.68 4.73 5.54
CA ASN A 96 0.31 3.38 5.09
C ASN A 96 -0.68 2.73 6.04
N VAL A 97 -0.51 2.86 7.36
CA VAL A 97 -1.43 2.23 8.31
C VAL A 97 -2.80 2.88 8.20
N THR A 98 -2.90 4.21 8.25
CA THR A 98 -4.19 4.90 8.16
C THR A 98 -4.84 4.68 6.81
N TYR A 99 -4.13 4.87 5.70
CA TYR A 99 -4.72 4.74 4.38
C TYR A 99 -5.12 3.29 4.07
N ASN A 100 -4.23 2.31 4.29
CA ASN A 100 -4.58 0.91 4.01
C ASN A 100 -5.64 0.39 4.97
N MET A 101 -5.57 0.70 6.27
CA MET A 101 -6.58 0.22 7.21
C MET A 101 -7.93 0.85 6.90
N THR A 102 -8.02 2.18 6.78
CA THR A 102 -9.30 2.84 6.53
C THR A 102 -9.86 2.41 5.18
N TYR A 103 -9.05 2.42 4.12
CA TYR A 103 -9.54 2.07 2.80
C TYR A 103 -9.93 0.59 2.71
N ASN A 104 -9.05 -0.35 3.09
CA ASN A 104 -9.40 -1.78 2.98
C ASN A 104 -10.50 -2.18 3.94
N VAL A 105 -10.46 -1.74 5.21
CA VAL A 105 -11.48 -2.15 6.18
C VAL A 105 -12.82 -1.56 5.82
N THR A 106 -12.91 -0.26 5.54
CA THR A 106 -14.19 0.37 5.18
C THR A 106 -14.69 -0.17 3.84
N TYR A 107 -13.85 -0.20 2.81
CA TYR A 107 -14.27 -0.68 1.49
C TYR A 107 -14.69 -2.15 1.52
N ASN A 108 -13.88 -3.06 2.07
CA ASN A 108 -14.26 -4.48 2.12
C ASN A 108 -15.45 -4.71 3.04
N ALA A 109 -15.53 -4.06 4.20
CA ALA A 109 -16.65 -4.27 5.10
C ALA A 109 -17.96 -3.77 4.47
N THR A 110 -17.97 -2.55 3.92
CA THR A 110 -19.16 -2.00 3.27
C THR A 110 -19.50 -2.79 2.02
N TYR A 111 -18.54 -3.06 1.14
CA TYR A 111 -18.79 -3.82 -0.09
C TYR A 111 -19.30 -5.23 0.22
N ASN A 112 -18.64 -5.99 1.09
CA ASN A 112 -19.10 -7.34 1.42
C ASN A 112 -20.44 -7.33 2.14
N ALA A 113 -20.67 -6.39 3.07
CA ALA A 113 -21.94 -6.31 3.78
C ALA A 113 -23.09 -5.98 2.82
N THR A 114 -22.92 -4.96 1.97
CA THR A 114 -23.94 -4.57 0.98
C THR A 114 -24.12 -5.67 -0.05
N TYR A 115 -23.04 -6.19 -0.63
CA TYR A 115 -23.13 -7.24 -1.64
C TYR A 115 -23.79 -8.50 -1.08
N ASN A 116 -23.34 -9.02 0.07
CA ASN A 116 -23.95 -10.21 0.65
C ASN A 116 -25.40 -9.96 1.07
N ALA A 117 -25.71 -8.80 1.66
CA ALA A 117 -27.08 -8.50 2.07
C ALA A 117 -28.00 -8.43 0.84
N THR A 118 -27.63 -7.66 -0.19
CA THR A 118 -28.45 -7.49 -1.39
C THR A 118 -28.53 -8.79 -2.18
N TYR A 119 -27.40 -9.48 -2.40
CA TYR A 119 -27.37 -10.72 -3.16
C TYR A 119 -28.12 -11.84 -2.43
N ASN A 120 -27.85 -12.11 -1.15
CA ASN A 120 -28.57 -13.16 -0.43
C ASN A 120 -30.04 -12.82 -0.26
N ALA A 121 -30.41 -11.56 0.01
CA ALA A 121 -31.80 -11.18 0.11
C ALA A 121 -32.52 -11.38 -1.23
N ASN A 122 -32.00 -10.84 -2.33
CA ASN A 122 -32.63 -11.01 -3.63
C ASN A 122 -32.64 -12.46 -4.09
N TYR A 123 -31.53 -13.18 -3.94
CA TYR A 123 -31.44 -14.58 -4.36
C TYR A 123 -32.39 -15.45 -3.54
N ASN A 124 -32.36 -15.36 -2.20
CA ASN A 124 -33.25 -16.18 -1.37
C ASN A 124 -34.72 -15.80 -1.57
N VAL A 125 -35.05 -14.51 -1.65
CA VAL A 125 -36.44 -14.09 -1.87
C VAL A 125 -36.91 -14.56 -3.24
N THR A 126 -36.15 -14.28 -4.30
CA THR A 126 -36.55 -14.65 -5.67
C THR A 126 -36.60 -16.15 -5.84
N TYR A 127 -35.57 -16.88 -5.39
CA TYR A 127 -35.51 -18.33 -5.50
C TYR A 127 -36.58 -19.00 -4.65
N ASN A 128 -36.69 -18.69 -3.36
CA ASN A 128 -37.70 -19.31 -2.50
C ASN A 128 -39.11 -18.93 -2.93
N MET A 129 -39.38 -17.67 -3.28
CA MET A 129 -40.71 -17.30 -3.75
C MET A 129 -41.02 -17.97 -5.08
N THR A 130 -40.14 -17.87 -6.08
CA THR A 130 -40.44 -18.45 -7.40
C THR A 130 -40.54 -19.96 -7.31
N TYR A 131 -39.62 -20.62 -6.61
CA TYR A 131 -39.63 -22.07 -6.48
C TYR A 131 -40.81 -22.54 -5.62
N ASN A 132 -41.00 -22.04 -4.39
CA ASN A 132 -42.10 -22.52 -3.56
C ASN A 132 -43.46 -22.15 -4.13
N VAL A 133 -43.63 -20.93 -4.66
CA VAL A 133 -44.92 -20.53 -5.23
C VAL A 133 -45.18 -21.33 -6.50
N THR A 134 -44.25 -21.38 -7.45
CA THR A 134 -44.49 -22.10 -8.70
C THR A 134 -44.64 -23.59 -8.45
N TYR A 135 -43.78 -24.20 -7.63
CA TYR A 135 -43.85 -25.61 -7.33
C TYR A 135 -45.10 -25.95 -6.52
N ASN A 136 -45.36 -25.29 -5.38
CA ASN A 136 -46.55 -25.62 -4.57
C ASN A 136 -47.84 -25.29 -5.30
N VAL A 137 -47.93 -24.15 -6.01
CA VAL A 137 -49.15 -23.81 -6.74
C VAL A 137 -49.34 -24.76 -7.90
N THR A 138 -48.33 -24.98 -8.74
CA THR A 138 -48.47 -25.88 -9.89
C THR A 138 -48.74 -27.31 -9.43
N TYR A 139 -47.98 -27.80 -8.45
CA TYR A 139 -48.16 -29.16 -7.92
C TYR A 139 -49.50 -29.31 -7.21
N ASN A 140 -49.84 -28.46 -6.23
CA ASN A 140 -51.12 -28.61 -5.51
C ASN A 140 -52.31 -28.35 -6.42
N VAL A 141 -52.28 -27.33 -7.27
CA VAL A 141 -53.41 -27.03 -8.16
C VAL A 141 -53.53 -28.13 -9.20
N THR A 142 -52.47 -28.48 -9.92
CA THR A 142 -52.56 -29.52 -10.95
C THR A 142 -52.92 -30.87 -10.34
N TYR A 143 -52.23 -31.28 -9.27
CA TYR A 143 -52.47 -32.56 -8.65
C TYR A 143 -53.84 -32.60 -7.98
N ASN A 144 -54.20 -31.67 -7.09
CA ASN A 144 -55.50 -31.74 -6.42
C ASN A 144 -56.66 -31.51 -7.37
N VAL A 145 -56.55 -30.55 -8.30
CA VAL A 145 -57.67 -30.31 -9.24
C VAL A 145 -57.78 -31.50 -10.19
N MET A 146 -56.69 -31.95 -10.81
CA MET A 146 -56.78 -33.07 -11.75
C MET A 146 -57.18 -34.36 -11.05
N TYR A 147 -56.61 -34.67 -9.88
CA TYR A 147 -56.96 -35.86 -9.13
C TYR A 147 -58.40 -35.81 -8.61
N ASN A 148 -58.83 -34.72 -7.98
CA ASN A 148 -60.19 -34.62 -7.43
C ASN A 148 -61.22 -34.52 -8.53
N VAL A 149 -60.99 -33.73 -9.59
CA VAL A 149 -61.95 -33.62 -10.70
C VAL A 149 -62.00 -34.93 -11.45
N THR A 150 -60.87 -35.54 -11.81
CA THR A 150 -60.88 -36.80 -12.55
C THR A 150 -61.51 -37.92 -11.72
N ASN A 151 -61.13 -38.07 -10.44
CA ASN A 151 -61.74 -39.12 -9.61
C ASN A 151 -63.20 -38.83 -9.30
N ASN A 152 -63.59 -37.62 -8.86
CA ASN A 152 -64.99 -37.36 -8.56
C ASN A 152 -65.86 -37.42 -9.80
N VAL A 153 -65.44 -36.84 -10.92
CA VAL A 153 -66.24 -36.86 -12.15
C VAL A 153 -66.29 -38.27 -12.71
N THR A 154 -65.16 -38.95 -12.86
CA THR A 154 -65.16 -40.32 -13.40
C THR A 154 -65.92 -41.26 -12.48
N TYR A 155 -65.64 -41.25 -11.18
CA TYR A 155 -66.32 -42.14 -10.25
C TYR A 155 -67.80 -41.80 -10.12
N ASN A 156 -68.19 -40.55 -9.82
CA ASN A 156 -69.60 -40.24 -9.62
C ASN A 156 -70.39 -40.33 -10.92
N VAL A 157 -69.87 -39.84 -12.05
CA VAL A 157 -70.61 -39.91 -13.32
C VAL A 157 -70.68 -41.35 -13.79
N MET A 158 -69.55 -42.06 -13.87
CA MET A 158 -69.56 -43.43 -14.39
C MET A 158 -70.34 -44.36 -13.46
N TYR A 159 -70.11 -44.29 -12.15
CA TYR A 159 -70.81 -45.17 -11.21
C TYR A 159 -72.30 -44.83 -11.12
N ASN A 160 -72.69 -43.56 -10.93
CA ASN A 160 -74.09 -43.22 -10.77
C ASN A 160 -74.85 -43.30 -12.09
N VAL A 161 -74.32 -42.80 -13.20
CA VAL A 161 -75.03 -42.86 -14.48
C VAL A 161 -75.13 -44.30 -14.96
N THR A 162 -74.03 -45.07 -14.93
CA THR A 162 -74.08 -46.46 -15.42
C THR A 162 -74.99 -47.31 -14.56
N ASN A 163 -74.89 -47.26 -13.22
CA ASN A 163 -75.78 -48.05 -12.39
C ASN A 163 -77.23 -47.60 -12.52
N ASN A 164 -77.50 -46.29 -12.50
CA ASN A 164 -78.88 -45.80 -12.52
C ASN A 164 -79.54 -46.02 -13.89
N VAL A 165 -78.80 -45.84 -15.00
CA VAL A 165 -79.32 -46.13 -16.35
C VAL A 165 -79.51 -47.62 -16.55
N THR A 166 -78.51 -48.45 -16.20
CA THR A 166 -78.60 -49.90 -16.39
C THR A 166 -79.72 -50.49 -15.54
N TYR A 167 -79.82 -50.08 -14.26
CA TYR A 167 -80.87 -50.55 -13.36
C TYR A 167 -82.26 -50.11 -13.84
N ASN A 168 -82.44 -48.84 -14.22
CA ASN A 168 -83.74 -48.37 -14.73
C ASN A 168 -84.12 -49.00 -16.06
N MET A 169 -83.16 -49.22 -16.97
CA MET A 169 -83.42 -49.92 -18.23
C MET A 169 -83.84 -51.36 -17.99
N ALA A 170 -83.08 -52.10 -17.17
CA ALA A 170 -83.42 -53.48 -16.83
C ALA A 170 -84.79 -53.57 -16.15
N TYR A 171 -85.10 -52.65 -15.23
CA TYR A 171 -86.41 -52.59 -14.58
C TYR A 171 -87.54 -52.31 -15.57
N ARG A 172 -87.34 -51.36 -16.51
CA ARG A 172 -88.33 -51.05 -17.56
C ARG A 172 -88.52 -52.21 -18.54
N ASP A 173 -87.46 -52.91 -18.90
CA ASP A 173 -87.54 -54.07 -19.81
C ASP A 173 -88.36 -55.18 -19.17
N VAL A 174 -88.07 -55.54 -17.91
CA VAL A 174 -88.87 -56.52 -17.15
C VAL A 174 -90.33 -56.10 -17.05
N GLN A 175 -90.60 -54.81 -16.81
CA GLN A 175 -91.98 -54.30 -16.74
C GLN A 175 -92.69 -54.36 -18.09
N ARG A 176 -91.99 -54.10 -19.20
CA ARG A 176 -92.54 -54.21 -20.56
C ARG A 176 -92.85 -55.65 -20.93
N ASP A 177 -91.94 -56.58 -20.65
CA ASP A 177 -92.13 -58.00 -20.93
C ASP A 177 -93.33 -58.54 -20.15
N PHE A 178 -93.45 -58.20 -18.86
CA PHE A 178 -94.60 -58.59 -18.05
C PHE A 178 -95.93 -58.05 -18.59
N GLN A 179 -95.97 -56.79 -19.04
CA GLN A 179 -97.17 -56.20 -19.64
C GLN A 179 -97.54 -56.84 -20.99
N HIS A 180 -96.53 -57.14 -21.82
CA HIS A 180 -96.71 -57.82 -23.09
C HIS A 180 -97.29 -59.22 -22.88
N ASP A 181 -96.75 -59.99 -21.95
CA ASP A 181 -97.22 -61.34 -21.61
C ASP A 181 -98.66 -61.32 -21.07
N LEU A 182 -99.00 -60.33 -20.23
CA LEU A 182 -100.38 -60.14 -19.76
C LEU A 182 -101.34 -59.88 -20.93
N HIS A 183 -100.95 -59.02 -21.87
CA HIS A 183 -101.79 -58.65 -23.01
C HIS A 183 -101.98 -59.81 -23.99
N MET A 184 -100.91 -60.57 -24.25
CA MET A 184 -100.95 -61.80 -25.04
C MET A 184 -101.89 -62.84 -24.39
N THR A 185 -101.77 -63.05 -23.08
CA THR A 185 -102.61 -63.99 -22.33
C THR A 185 -104.08 -63.56 -22.38
N TYR A 186 -104.36 -62.27 -22.19
CA TYR A 186 -105.71 -61.71 -22.30
C TYR A 186 -106.33 -61.92 -23.69
N ASN A 187 -105.58 -61.64 -24.76
CA ASN A 187 -106.06 -61.80 -26.14
C ASN A 187 -106.30 -63.27 -26.51
N VAL A 188 -105.42 -64.19 -26.09
CA VAL A 188 -105.62 -65.64 -26.28
C VAL A 188 -106.89 -66.10 -25.55
N THR A 189 -107.07 -65.67 -24.29
CA THR A 189 -108.23 -66.07 -23.49
C THR A 189 -109.54 -65.59 -24.11
N ASN A 190 -109.60 -64.34 -24.59
CA ASN A 190 -110.77 -63.76 -25.24
C ASN A 190 -111.09 -64.38 -26.61
N ASN A 191 -110.08 -64.70 -27.42
CA ASN A 191 -110.29 -65.37 -28.70
C ASN A 191 -110.81 -66.80 -28.54
N VAL A 192 -110.43 -67.50 -27.46
CA VAL A 192 -110.96 -68.83 -27.14
C VAL A 192 -112.41 -68.76 -26.62
N THR A 193 -112.84 -67.66 -26.00
CA THR A 193 -114.23 -67.51 -25.50
C THR A 193 -115.22 -67.00 -26.55
N THR A 194 -114.76 -66.59 -27.73
CA THR A 194 -115.60 -66.04 -28.82
C THR A 194 -115.76 -66.98 -30.03
N MET A 195 -115.22 -68.21 -29.94
CA MET A 195 -115.59 -69.37 -30.77
C MET A 195 -116.63 -70.24 -30.06
#